data_AF-A0A349KJ42-F1
#
_entry.id   AF-A0A349KJ42-F1
#
_cell.length_a   1.000
_cell.length_b   1.000
_cell.length_c   1.000
_cell.angle_alpha   90.00
_cell.angle_beta   90.00
_cell.angle_gamma   90.00
#
_symmetry.space_group_name_H-M   'P 1'
#
loop_
_entity.id
_entity.type
_entity.pdbx_description
1 polymer ?
#
loop_
_entity_poly.entity_id
_entity_poly.type
_entity_poly.pdbx_seq_one_letter_code
_entity_poly.pdbx_strand_id
1 'polypeptide(L)'
;MAKLYFYYSSMNAGKSTALLQASYNYRERGMNTIVLAPSLDDRYGQGVVTSRISDHLDIPVLAYGLRTDFRGEPFEGSKYLLAIADNLKEIKAICHCGSKATMVIRQDPDGNVITAGESVEIGGNDRYVSMCRKHFYEAFGATD
;
A
#
# COMPACT_ATOMS: atom_id res chain seq x y z
N MET A 1 8.73 19.93 15.27
CA MET A 1 7.76 19.77 14.18
C MET A 1 7.66 18.30 13.87
N ALA A 2 6.47 17.75 14.08
CA ALA A 2 6.10 16.41 13.67
C ALA A 2 6.31 16.21 12.16
N LYS A 3 6.51 14.95 11.78
CA LYS A 3 6.79 14.56 10.40
C LYS A 3 5.71 13.61 9.90
N LEU A 4 5.41 13.72 8.61
CA LEU A 4 4.60 12.79 7.85
C LEU A 4 5.50 11.79 7.11
N TYR A 5 5.35 10.51 7.45
CA TYR A 5 6.02 9.40 6.78
C TYR A 5 5.02 8.65 5.92
N PHE A 6 5.35 8.40 4.66
CA PHE A 6 4.57 7.51 3.80
C PHE A 6 5.36 6.25 3.44
N TYR A 7 4.88 5.13 3.98
CA TYR A 7 5.37 3.78 3.70
C TYR A 7 4.50 3.15 2.61
N TYR A 8 5.06 2.93 1.42
CA TYR A 8 4.31 2.42 0.29
C TYR A 8 4.90 1.15 -0.28
N SER A 9 4.07 0.33 -0.92
CA SER A 9 4.50 -0.90 -1.61
C SER A 9 3.40 -1.48 -2.49
N SER A 10 3.72 -2.54 -3.23
CA SER A 10 2.70 -3.41 -3.84
C SER A 10 1.97 -4.25 -2.78
N MET A 11 0.93 -5.00 -3.18
CA MET A 11 0.21 -5.89 -2.25
C MET A 11 1.13 -6.99 -1.68
N ASN A 12 0.79 -7.50 -0.49
CA ASN A 12 1.53 -8.57 0.19
C ASN A 12 3.00 -8.27 0.57
N ALA A 13 3.40 -7.01 0.62
CA ALA A 13 4.76 -6.62 1.08
C ALA A 13 4.90 -6.52 2.62
N GLY A 14 3.89 -6.89 3.41
CA GLY A 14 3.94 -6.80 4.88
C GLY A 14 3.70 -5.41 5.48
N LYS A 15 2.93 -4.53 4.80
CA LYS A 15 2.59 -3.18 5.30
C LYS A 15 1.95 -3.19 6.68
N SER A 16 0.94 -4.04 6.88
CA SER A 16 0.22 -4.15 8.16
C SER A 16 1.16 -4.62 9.28
N THR A 17 2.04 -5.58 9.00
CA THR A 17 3.06 -6.04 9.94
C THR A 17 4.03 -4.92 10.33
N ALA A 18 4.52 -4.15 9.34
CA ALA A 18 5.42 -3.02 9.60
C ALA A 18 4.74 -1.92 10.45
N LEU A 19 3.46 -1.62 10.18
CA LEU A 19 2.66 -0.69 10.96
C LEU A 19 2.49 -1.15 12.42
N LEU A 20 2.11 -2.41 12.63
CA LEU A 20 1.93 -2.97 13.97
C LEU A 20 3.25 -3.02 14.74
N GLN A 21 4.35 -3.40 14.09
CA GLN A 21 5.68 -3.38 14.69
C GLN A 21 6.11 -1.96 15.08
N ALA A 22 5.85 -0.96 14.23
CA ALA A 22 6.12 0.43 14.56
C ALA A 22 5.33 0.84 15.81
N SER A 23 4.02 0.58 15.84
CA SER A 23 3.16 0.87 16.98
C SER A 23 3.66 0.23 18.29
N TYR A 24 4.04 -1.05 18.24
CA TYR A 24 4.66 -1.75 19.37
C TYR A 24 5.93 -1.04 19.85
N ASN A 25 6.86 -0.72 18.95
CA ASN A 25 8.13 -0.06 19.30
C ASN A 25 7.96 1.32 19.95
N TYR A 26 6.89 2.05 19.63
CA TYR A 26 6.55 3.32 20.27
C TYR A 26 5.99 3.10 21.69
N ARG A 27 5.10 2.12 21.85
CA ARG A 27 4.52 1.75 23.15
C ARG A 27 5.56 1.26 24.15
N GLU A 28 6.54 0.47 23.70
CA GLU A 28 7.66 0.02 24.53
C GLU A 28 8.52 1.18 25.08
N ARG A 29 8.45 2.36 24.45
CA ARG A 29 9.11 3.58 24.91
C ARG A 29 8.19 4.51 25.70
N GLY A 30 7.02 4.03 26.12
CA GLY A 30 6.04 4.79 26.90
C GLY A 30 5.22 5.79 26.07
N MET A 31 5.23 5.69 24.74
CA MET A 31 4.45 6.58 23.87
C MET A 31 3.08 5.99 23.54
N ASN A 32 2.05 6.84 23.51
CA ASN A 32 0.71 6.46 23.13
C ASN A 32 0.55 6.46 21.61
N THR A 33 0.01 5.38 21.04
CA THR A 33 -0.23 5.24 19.60
C THR A 33 -1.69 4.92 19.29
N ILE A 34 -2.22 5.58 18.26
CA ILE A 34 -3.51 5.26 17.65
C ILE A 34 -3.24 4.64 16.28
N VAL A 35 -3.84 3.48 16.01
CA VAL A 35 -3.76 2.81 14.71
C VAL A 35 -5.14 2.88 14.08
N LEU A 36 -5.19 3.30 12.82
CA LEU A 36 -6.42 3.56 12.08
C LEU A 36 -6.33 2.86 10.72
N ALA A 37 -7.42 2.24 10.28
CA ALA A 37 -7.61 1.69 8.93
C ALA A 37 -8.77 2.44 8.26
N PRO A 38 -8.84 2.59 6.93
CA PRO A 38 -9.99 3.23 6.27
C PRO A 38 -11.25 2.36 6.32
N SER A 39 -12.44 2.97 6.29
CA SER A 39 -13.74 2.29 6.50
C SER A 39 -14.10 1.31 5.38
N LEU A 40 -13.48 1.51 4.21
CA LEU A 40 -13.56 0.65 3.03
C LEU A 40 -12.65 -0.60 3.11
N ASP A 41 -11.71 -0.65 4.06
CA ASP A 41 -10.86 -1.83 4.29
C ASP A 41 -11.43 -2.64 5.47
N ASP A 42 -12.45 -3.45 5.19
CA ASP A 42 -13.14 -4.27 6.20
C ASP A 42 -12.48 -5.63 6.44
N ARG A 43 -11.39 -5.95 5.72
CA ARG A 43 -10.66 -7.23 5.82
C ARG A 43 -10.28 -7.58 7.26
N TYR A 44 -10.16 -6.56 8.13
CA TYR A 44 -9.86 -6.71 9.56
C TYR A 44 -10.63 -5.72 10.49
N GLY A 45 -11.69 -5.03 10.03
CA GLY A 45 -12.50 -4.06 10.82
C GLY A 45 -12.31 -2.56 10.47
N GLN A 46 -13.22 -1.68 10.93
CA GLN A 46 -13.45 -0.30 10.41
C GLN A 46 -12.71 0.87 11.11
N GLY A 47 -12.42 1.98 10.39
CA GLY A 47 -11.92 3.28 10.91
C GLY A 47 -11.72 4.38 9.83
N VAL A 48 -11.18 5.58 10.12
CA VAL A 48 -10.90 6.64 9.10
C VAL A 48 -9.56 7.35 9.39
N VAL A 49 -8.79 7.77 8.36
CA VAL A 49 -7.53 8.57 8.50
C VAL A 49 -7.54 9.79 7.59
N THR A 50 -7.06 10.94 8.09
CA THR A 50 -6.82 12.19 7.33
C THR A 50 -5.42 12.74 7.58
N SER A 51 -4.81 13.37 6.57
CA SER A 51 -3.36 13.69 6.49
C SER A 51 -2.92 14.98 7.18
N ARG A 52 -3.83 15.85 7.64
CA ARG A 52 -3.49 17.17 8.23
C ARG A 52 -3.22 17.15 9.74
N ILE A 53 -3.26 15.97 10.33
CA ILE A 53 -3.12 15.78 11.78
C ILE A 53 -1.70 16.13 12.26
N SER A 54 -0.67 15.91 11.43
CA SER A 54 0.72 16.12 11.85
C SER A 54 1.01 17.56 12.23
N ASP A 55 0.58 18.50 11.41
CA ASP A 55 0.99 19.90 11.53
C ASP A 55 0.15 20.63 12.59
N HIS A 56 -1.14 20.27 12.70
CA HIS A 56 -2.06 20.91 13.64
C HIS A 56 -1.88 20.44 15.09
N LEU A 57 -1.51 19.17 15.30
CA LEU A 57 -1.39 18.60 16.64
C LEU A 57 0.07 18.37 17.07
N ASP A 58 1.04 18.63 16.19
CA ASP A 58 2.47 18.30 16.36
C ASP A 58 2.66 16.80 16.72
N ILE A 59 1.88 15.93 16.07
CA ILE A 59 1.91 14.46 16.26
C ILE A 59 2.52 13.80 15.02
N PRO A 60 3.57 12.97 15.14
CA PRO A 60 4.11 12.21 14.00
C PRO A 60 3.06 11.29 13.37
N VAL A 61 2.91 11.32 12.04
CA VAL A 61 1.96 10.48 11.30
C VAL A 61 2.73 9.51 10.41
N LEU A 62 2.41 8.22 10.54
CA LEU A 62 2.94 7.15 9.68
C LEU A 62 1.79 6.59 8.83
N ALA A 63 1.74 6.95 7.56
CA ALA A 63 0.78 6.44 6.59
C ALA A 63 1.34 5.21 5.86
N TYR A 64 0.53 4.16 5.71
CA TYR A 64 0.87 2.94 4.97
C TYR A 64 -0.12 2.71 3.84
N GLY A 65 0.35 2.58 2.60
CA GLY A 65 -0.55 2.53 1.44
C GLY A 65 -0.01 1.77 0.22
N LEU A 66 -0.90 1.51 -0.73
CA LEU A 66 -0.54 0.98 -2.05
C LEU A 66 -0.20 2.11 -3.00
N ARG A 67 0.82 1.94 -3.85
CA ARG A 67 1.21 2.98 -4.81
C ARG A 67 0.25 3.07 -5.99
N THR A 68 -0.03 1.92 -6.61
CA THR A 68 -0.81 1.81 -7.85
C THR A 68 -1.86 0.71 -7.73
N ASP A 69 -2.95 0.85 -8.48
CA ASP A 69 -3.96 -0.19 -8.67
C ASP A 69 -3.50 -1.27 -9.66
N PHE A 70 -4.40 -2.21 -9.97
CA PHE A 70 -4.11 -3.35 -10.83
C PHE A 70 -3.86 -2.99 -12.30
N ARG A 71 -4.21 -1.77 -12.72
CA ARG A 71 -3.94 -1.22 -14.06
C ARG A 71 -2.64 -0.43 -14.11
N GLY A 72 -1.93 -0.32 -12.98
CA GLY A 72 -0.74 0.51 -12.87
C GLY A 72 -1.04 1.99 -12.62
N GLU A 73 -2.30 2.36 -12.44
CA GLU A 73 -2.70 3.75 -12.15
C GLU A 73 -2.46 4.08 -10.68
N PRO A 74 -1.94 5.26 -10.32
CA PRO A 74 -1.71 5.59 -8.92
C PRO A 74 -3.04 5.73 -8.16
N PHE A 75 -3.11 5.16 -6.95
CA PHE A 75 -4.25 5.39 -6.07
C PHE A 75 -4.36 6.87 -5.71
N GLU A 76 -5.57 7.43 -5.74
CA GLU A 76 -5.81 8.86 -5.53
C GLU A 76 -5.19 9.37 -4.21
N GLY A 77 -5.48 8.70 -3.08
CA GLY A 77 -4.88 9.07 -1.79
C GLY A 77 -3.35 8.99 -1.79
N SER A 78 -2.79 8.02 -2.50
CA SER A 78 -1.34 7.84 -2.61
C SER A 78 -0.70 8.91 -3.48
N LYS A 79 -1.38 9.46 -4.50
CA LYS A 79 -0.86 10.61 -5.28
C LYS A 79 -0.52 11.78 -4.37
N TYR A 80 -1.44 12.10 -3.45
CA TYR A 80 -1.24 13.19 -2.50
C TYR A 80 -0.14 12.85 -1.48
N LEU A 81 -0.15 11.66 -0.88
CA LEU A 81 0.86 11.26 0.10
C LEU A 81 2.27 11.19 -0.48
N LEU A 82 2.42 10.77 -1.75
CA LEU A 82 3.70 10.81 -2.45
C LEU A 82 4.22 12.24 -2.65
N ALA A 83 3.32 13.22 -2.78
CA ALA A 83 3.69 14.62 -3.00
C ALA A 83 4.00 15.36 -1.70
N ILE A 84 3.28 15.08 -0.61
CA ILE A 84 3.32 15.90 0.60
C ILE A 84 4.12 15.29 1.77
N ALA A 85 4.43 14.00 1.74
CA ALA A 85 5.12 13.36 2.87
C ALA A 85 6.58 13.82 2.97
N ASP A 86 7.03 14.16 4.19
CA ASP A 86 8.42 14.51 4.48
C ASP A 86 9.39 13.34 4.19
N ASN A 87 8.89 12.11 4.32
CA ASN A 87 9.70 10.90 4.17
C ASN A 87 8.94 9.83 3.39
N LEU A 88 9.52 9.40 2.27
CA LEU A 88 9.01 8.30 1.46
C LEU A 88 9.82 7.03 1.72
N LYS A 89 9.15 5.94 2.07
CA LYS A 89 9.78 4.64 2.31
C LYS A 89 9.08 3.53 1.53
N GLU A 90 9.81 2.90 0.62
CA GLU A 90 9.30 1.75 -0.13
C GLU A 90 9.53 0.47 0.67
N ILE A 91 8.46 -0.28 0.95
CA ILE A 91 8.55 -1.64 1.50
C ILE A 91 8.67 -2.61 0.32
N LYS A 92 9.77 -3.36 0.26
CA LYS A 92 10.11 -4.19 -0.89
C LYS A 92 9.24 -5.44 -0.92
N ALA A 93 8.61 -5.69 -2.07
CA ALA A 93 8.08 -6.99 -2.45
C ALA A 93 8.97 -7.61 -3.54
N ILE A 94 8.84 -8.91 -3.74
CA ILE A 94 9.65 -9.68 -4.68
C ILE A 94 8.74 -10.26 -5.76
N CYS A 95 9.10 -10.04 -7.02
CA CYS A 95 8.44 -10.66 -8.17
C CYS A 95 8.92 -12.12 -8.29
N HIS A 96 8.15 -12.98 -8.95
CA HIS A 96 8.55 -14.38 -9.18
C HIS A 96 9.92 -14.52 -9.89
N CYS A 97 10.39 -13.50 -10.60
CA CYS A 97 11.73 -13.49 -11.20
C CYS A 97 12.87 -13.02 -10.27
N GLY A 98 12.59 -12.76 -8.99
CA GLY A 98 13.55 -12.25 -8.01
C GLY A 98 13.79 -10.74 -8.07
N SER A 99 13.31 -10.05 -9.11
CA SER A 99 13.38 -8.59 -9.18
C SER A 99 12.40 -7.92 -8.22
N LYS A 100 12.65 -6.65 -7.89
CA LYS A 100 11.74 -5.84 -7.06
C LYS A 100 10.36 -5.77 -7.70
N ALA A 101 9.33 -6.21 -6.98
CA ALA A 101 7.94 -6.04 -7.38
C ALA A 101 7.48 -4.63 -7.03
N THR A 102 6.89 -3.95 -8.02
CA THR A 102 6.44 -2.56 -7.91
C THR A 102 5.05 -2.33 -8.52
N MET A 103 4.51 -3.37 -9.16
CA MET A 103 3.19 -3.39 -9.80
C MET A 103 2.37 -4.52 -9.19
N VAL A 104 1.06 -4.47 -9.39
CA VAL A 104 0.12 -5.53 -8.99
C VAL A 104 -0.75 -5.83 -10.20
N ILE A 105 -0.98 -7.11 -10.49
CA ILE A 105 -2.03 -7.53 -11.43
C ILE A 105 -3.22 -8.06 -10.63
N ARG A 106 -4.42 -8.00 -11.22
CA ARG A 106 -5.60 -8.72 -10.74
C ARG A 106 -5.84 -9.92 -11.66
N GLN A 107 -6.10 -11.08 -11.08
CA GLN A 107 -6.40 -12.31 -11.83
C GLN A 107 -7.77 -12.88 -11.44
N ASP A 108 -8.39 -13.57 -12.41
CA ASP A 108 -9.57 -14.40 -12.17
C ASP A 108 -9.16 -15.77 -11.56
N PRO A 109 -10.12 -16.62 -11.12
CA PRO A 109 -9.82 -17.94 -10.58
C PRO A 109 -9.07 -18.88 -11.53
N ASP A 110 -9.13 -18.63 -12.84
CA ASP A 110 -8.45 -19.43 -13.88
C ASP A 110 -7.03 -18.90 -14.17
N GLY A 111 -6.61 -17.80 -13.53
CA GLY A 111 -5.29 -17.20 -13.65
C GLY A 111 -5.17 -16.14 -14.76
N ASN A 112 -6.26 -15.81 -15.45
CA ASN A 112 -6.24 -14.79 -16.50
C ASN A 112 -6.18 -13.39 -15.90
N VAL A 113 -5.43 -12.50 -16.54
CA VAL A 113 -5.33 -11.10 -16.11
C VAL A 113 -6.63 -10.35 -16.37
N ILE A 114 -7.15 -9.73 -15.32
CA ILE A 114 -8.29 -8.82 -15.38
C ILE A 114 -7.77 -7.42 -15.70
N THR A 115 -8.22 -6.88 -16.84
CA THR A 115 -7.77 -5.56 -17.35
C THR A 115 -8.81 -4.44 -17.16
N ALA A 116 -10.06 -4.81 -16.81
CA ALA A 116 -11.17 -3.89 -16.61
C ALA A 116 -11.91 -4.19 -15.30
N GLY A 117 -12.57 -3.18 -14.72
CA GLY A 117 -13.30 -3.30 -13.45
C GLY A 117 -12.97 -2.18 -12.46
N GLU A 118 -13.63 -2.17 -11.29
CA GLU A 118 -13.37 -1.17 -10.27
C GLU A 118 -12.00 -1.36 -9.62
N SER A 119 -11.28 -0.25 -9.36
CA SER A 119 -9.97 -0.26 -8.70
C SER A 119 -10.01 -0.88 -7.31
N VAL A 120 -11.13 -0.72 -6.60
CA VAL A 120 -11.33 -1.20 -5.25
C VAL A 120 -12.30 -2.37 -5.29
N GLU A 121 -11.73 -3.57 -5.22
CA GLU A 121 -12.49 -4.80 -5.01
C GLU A 121 -11.81 -5.59 -3.90
N ILE A 122 -12.55 -5.90 -2.84
CA ILE A 122 -12.01 -6.57 -1.67
C ILE A 122 -11.67 -8.01 -2.04
N GLY A 123 -10.40 -8.38 -1.92
CA GLY A 123 -9.89 -9.72 -2.27
C GLY A 123 -8.48 -9.95 -1.72
N GLY A 124 -8.18 -11.21 -1.40
CA GLY A 124 -6.90 -11.65 -0.84
C GLY A 124 -5.83 -11.96 -1.89
N ASN A 125 -4.84 -12.76 -1.51
CA ASN A 125 -3.70 -13.15 -2.36
C ASN A 125 -4.11 -13.98 -3.59
N ASP A 126 -5.29 -14.58 -3.57
CA ASP A 126 -5.78 -15.46 -4.64
C ASP A 126 -6.21 -14.68 -5.89
N ARG A 127 -6.34 -13.35 -5.77
CA ARG A 127 -6.74 -12.45 -6.87
C ARG A 127 -5.71 -11.40 -7.24
N TYR A 128 -4.73 -11.12 -6.37
CA TYR A 128 -3.79 -10.02 -6.57
C TYR A 128 -2.34 -10.51 -6.47
N VAL A 129 -1.59 -10.34 -7.57
CA VAL A 129 -0.21 -10.81 -7.66
C VAL A 129 0.74 -9.64 -7.88
N SER A 130 1.74 -9.51 -6.99
CA SER A 130 2.78 -8.48 -7.07
C SER A 130 3.86 -8.86 -8.08
N MET A 131 4.18 -7.96 -9.01
CA MET A 131 5.15 -8.20 -10.09
C MET A 131 6.11 -7.02 -10.32
N CYS A 132 7.23 -7.30 -10.97
CA CYS A 132 8.09 -6.25 -11.51
C CYS A 132 7.43 -5.62 -12.75
N ARG A 133 7.89 -4.43 -13.17
CA ARG A 133 7.30 -3.71 -14.29
C ARG A 133 7.30 -4.51 -15.60
N LYS A 134 8.34 -5.30 -15.85
CA LYS A 134 8.46 -6.15 -17.05
C LYS A 134 7.36 -7.21 -17.10
N HIS A 135 7.30 -8.08 -16.10
CA HIS A 135 6.28 -9.13 -16.02
C HIS A 135 4.85 -8.57 -15.92
N PHE A 136 4.68 -7.36 -15.38
CA PHE A 136 3.39 -6.67 -15.44
C PHE A 136 2.96 -6.44 -16.89
N TYR A 137 3.79 -5.82 -17.73
CA TYR A 137 3.43 -5.58 -19.14
C TYR A 137 3.28 -6.87 -19.95
N GLU A 138 4.14 -7.86 -19.72
CA GLU A 138 4.02 -9.18 -20.35
C GLU A 138 2.68 -9.85 -20.00
N ALA A 139 2.23 -9.74 -18.75
CA ALA A 139 0.94 -10.26 -18.31
C ALA A 139 -0.25 -9.54 -18.95
N PHE A 140 -0.09 -8.29 -19.39
CA PHE A 140 -1.07 -7.54 -20.17
C PHE A 140 -0.97 -7.78 -21.69
N GLY A 141 -0.10 -8.70 -22.14
CA GLY A 141 0.09 -9.00 -23.56
C GLY A 141 0.88 -7.92 -24.31
N ALA A 142 1.50 -6.96 -23.60
CA ALA A 142 2.43 -6.02 -24.20
C ALA A 142 3.81 -6.68 -24.30
N THR A 143 4.06 -7.35 -25.41
CA THR A 143 5.41 -7.73 -25.86
C THR A 143 5.93 -6.62 -26.77
N ASP A 144 7.12 -6.10 -26.46
CA ASP A 144 7.88 -5.23 -27.37
C ASP A 144 8.07 -5.90 -28.75
#